data_AF-A0A6J6W9G3-F1
#
_entry.id   AF-A0A6J6W9G3-F1
#
_cell.length_a   1.000
_cell.length_b   1.000
_cell.length_c   1.000
_cell.angle_alpha   90.00
_cell.angle_beta   90.00
_cell.angle_gamma   90.00
#
_symmetry.space_group_name_H-M   'P 1'
#
loop_
_entity.id
_entity.type
_entity.pdbx_description
1 polymer ?
#
loop_
_entity_poly.entity_id
_entity_poly.type
_entity_poly.pdbx_seq_one_letter_code
_entity_poly.pdbx_strand_id
1 'polypeptide(L)'
;MSAALTGATLNADKSVLVVDPAYKNDQAYPLTQISYAATVPAALSALARSDYATLLTYAAADGQTFGLEPGELPAGYAPMSATLRARTIAVAAQIKNYKPGVAPSEQTVNEPTTSVPGAGEPVPVETLMESSTNGSLTVNTANTSLIAATVNPLGKVRFVPAVILLLSVVAGLGGAFLIRLGRA
;
A
#
# COMPACT_ATOMS: atom_id res chain seq x y z
N MET A 1 -6.06 10.58 15.10
CA MET A 1 -6.30 9.55 14.07
C MET A 1 -5.73 8.20 14.49
N SER A 2 -4.41 8.06 14.74
CA SER A 2 -3.81 6.76 15.10
C SER A 2 -4.38 6.09 16.36
N ALA A 3 -4.84 6.88 17.35
CA ALA A 3 -5.50 6.34 18.55
C ALA A 3 -6.83 5.62 18.26
N ALA A 4 -7.50 5.92 17.15
CA ALA A 4 -8.71 5.21 16.74
C ALA A 4 -8.43 3.75 16.34
N LEU A 5 -7.19 3.45 15.92
CA LEU A 5 -6.77 2.10 15.56
C LEU A 5 -6.76 1.16 16.77
N THR A 6 -6.65 1.67 17.99
CA THR A 6 -6.72 0.86 19.23
C THR A 6 -8.11 0.25 19.43
N GLY A 7 -9.17 0.91 18.99
CA GLY A 7 -10.53 0.38 19.00
C GLY A 7 -10.90 -0.42 17.75
N ALA A 8 -9.96 -0.64 16.82
CA ALA A 8 -10.25 -1.37 15.60
C ALA A 8 -10.35 -2.87 15.86
N THR A 9 -11.39 -3.49 15.31
CA THR A 9 -11.66 -4.92 15.42
C THR A 9 -11.65 -5.56 14.04
N LEU A 10 -11.58 -6.88 13.96
CA LEU A 10 -11.77 -7.55 12.67
C LEU A 10 -13.25 -7.51 12.26
N ASN A 11 -13.50 -7.47 10.95
CA ASN A 11 -14.84 -7.68 10.41
C ASN A 11 -15.37 -9.09 10.72
N ALA A 12 -16.65 -9.33 10.44
CA ALA A 12 -17.30 -10.62 10.70
C ALA A 12 -16.53 -11.82 10.11
N ASP A 13 -15.97 -11.66 8.91
CA ASP A 13 -15.19 -12.69 8.22
C ASP A 13 -13.73 -12.80 8.68
N LYS A 14 -13.35 -12.05 9.72
CA LYS A 14 -12.02 -12.02 10.33
C LYS A 14 -10.87 -11.70 9.36
N SER A 15 -11.16 -11.04 8.25
CA SER A 15 -10.22 -10.81 7.15
C SER A 15 -9.61 -9.41 7.15
N VAL A 16 -10.36 -8.39 7.56
CA VAL A 16 -9.98 -6.98 7.45
C VAL A 16 -10.25 -6.26 8.76
N LEU A 17 -9.36 -5.34 9.16
CA LEU A 17 -9.55 -4.51 10.35
C LEU A 17 -10.53 -3.36 10.05
N VAL A 18 -11.43 -3.07 10.97
CA VAL A 18 -12.43 -2.01 10.84
C VAL A 18 -12.35 -1.15 12.09
N VAL A 19 -12.28 0.17 11.91
CA VAL A 19 -12.31 1.11 13.04
C VAL A 19 -13.74 1.19 13.55
N ASP A 20 -13.93 1.00 14.86
CA ASP A 20 -15.22 1.21 15.51
C ASP A 20 -15.49 2.72 15.68
N PRO A 21 -16.49 3.30 15.00
CA PRO A 21 -16.83 4.72 15.15
C PRO A 21 -17.42 5.05 16.53
N ALA A 22 -17.88 4.06 17.30
CA ALA A 22 -18.39 4.23 18.65
C ALA A 22 -17.28 4.16 19.72
N TYR A 23 -16.02 3.85 19.34
CA TYR A 23 -14.90 3.79 20.25
C TYR A 23 -14.62 5.17 20.87
N LYS A 24 -14.77 5.27 22.19
CA LYS A 24 -14.61 6.53 22.94
C LYS A 24 -13.19 6.66 23.44
N ASN A 25 -12.44 7.56 22.82
CA ASN A 25 -11.10 7.97 23.26
C ASN A 25 -10.89 9.43 22.83
N ASP A 26 -10.54 10.31 23.77
CA ASP A 26 -10.39 11.75 23.54
C ASP A 26 -9.30 12.10 22.51
N GLN A 27 -8.38 11.18 22.23
CA GLN A 27 -7.31 11.31 21.23
C GLN A 27 -7.67 10.64 19.89
N ALA A 28 -8.77 9.89 19.82
CA ALA A 28 -9.27 9.24 18.62
C ALA A 28 -10.21 10.19 17.86
N TYR A 29 -10.10 10.20 16.53
CA TYR A 29 -11.08 10.90 15.69
C TYR A 29 -12.14 9.88 15.25
N PRO A 30 -13.43 10.07 15.58
CA PRO A 30 -14.47 9.05 15.40
C PRO A 30 -14.66 8.55 13.95
N LEU A 31 -14.31 9.37 12.96
CA LEU A 31 -14.40 9.01 11.54
C LEU A 31 -13.03 8.68 10.92
N THR A 32 -12.09 8.15 11.70
CA THR A 32 -10.84 7.61 11.15
C THR A 32 -11.17 6.35 10.34
N GLN A 33 -10.58 6.22 9.14
CA GLN A 33 -10.74 5.06 8.27
C GLN A 33 -9.38 4.47 7.90
N ILE A 34 -9.34 3.16 7.64
CA ILE A 34 -8.14 2.46 7.17
C ILE A 34 -8.28 2.26 5.66
N SER A 35 -7.27 2.68 4.90
CA SER A 35 -7.20 2.41 3.46
C SER A 35 -6.54 1.05 3.20
N TYR A 36 -7.17 0.22 2.38
CA TYR A 36 -6.73 -1.16 2.12
C TYR A 36 -6.25 -1.35 0.68
N ALA A 37 -5.21 -2.15 0.53
CA ALA A 37 -4.76 -2.67 -0.75
C ALA A 37 -5.28 -4.11 -0.92
N ALA A 38 -5.77 -4.46 -2.11
CA ALA A 38 -6.36 -5.76 -2.40
C ALA A 38 -5.82 -6.32 -3.72
N THR A 39 -5.62 -7.64 -3.78
CA THR A 39 -5.23 -8.34 -5.00
C THR A 39 -5.64 -9.81 -4.94
N VAL A 40 -5.62 -10.50 -6.10
CA VAL A 40 -5.85 -11.94 -6.22
C VAL A 40 -4.55 -12.59 -6.70
N PRO A 41 -3.70 -13.15 -5.80
CA PRO A 41 -2.38 -13.65 -6.17
C PRO A 41 -2.39 -14.73 -7.26
N ALA A 42 -3.47 -15.52 -7.34
CA ALA A 42 -3.66 -16.55 -8.35
C ALA A 42 -3.87 -16.00 -9.78
N ALA A 43 -4.38 -14.77 -9.90
CA ALA A 43 -4.58 -14.10 -11.17
C ALA A 43 -3.34 -13.31 -11.64
N LEU A 44 -2.31 -13.21 -10.82
CA LEU A 44 -1.09 -12.45 -11.13
C LEU A 44 0.01 -13.35 -11.72
N SER A 45 0.66 -12.84 -12.77
CA SER A 45 1.92 -13.41 -13.25
C SER A 45 3.00 -13.36 -12.16
N ALA A 46 4.05 -14.19 -12.29
CA ALA A 46 5.14 -14.20 -11.32
C ALA A 46 5.84 -12.82 -11.21
N LEU A 47 6.00 -12.12 -12.34
CA LEU A 47 6.56 -10.77 -12.35
C LEU A 47 5.63 -9.78 -11.62
N ALA A 48 4.32 -9.79 -11.93
CA ALA A 48 3.36 -8.92 -11.29
C ALA A 48 3.25 -9.15 -9.77
N ARG A 49 3.40 -10.40 -9.31
CA ARG A 49 3.47 -10.72 -7.87
C ARG A 49 4.71 -10.10 -7.22
N SER A 50 5.85 -10.14 -7.89
CA SER A 50 7.08 -9.50 -7.39
C SER A 50 6.92 -7.98 -7.32
N ASP A 51 6.37 -7.35 -8.35
CA ASP A 51 6.18 -5.90 -8.40
C ASP A 51 5.19 -5.42 -7.33
N TYR A 52 4.07 -6.13 -7.17
CA TYR A 52 3.09 -5.82 -6.13
C TYR A 52 3.67 -6.01 -4.72
N ALA A 53 4.47 -7.05 -4.50
CA ALA A 53 5.15 -7.24 -3.22
C ALA A 53 6.16 -6.12 -2.92
N THR A 54 6.88 -5.63 -3.93
CA THR A 54 7.77 -4.47 -3.80
C THR A 54 6.98 -3.22 -3.42
N LEU A 55 5.83 -2.98 -4.06
CA LEU A 55 4.94 -1.86 -3.71
C LEU A 55 4.49 -1.93 -2.25
N LEU A 56 4.00 -3.08 -1.79
CA LEU A 56 3.56 -3.25 -0.41
C LEU A 56 4.71 -3.08 0.60
N THR A 57 5.89 -3.59 0.26
CA THR A 57 7.09 -3.43 1.11
C THR A 57 7.46 -1.97 1.24
N TYR A 58 7.47 -1.22 0.13
CA TYR A 58 7.75 0.22 0.14
C TYR A 58 6.70 0.99 0.95
N ALA A 59 5.42 0.71 0.73
CA ALA A 59 4.33 1.36 1.46
C ALA A 59 4.42 1.11 2.97
N ALA A 60 4.88 -0.06 3.41
CA ALA A 60 5.09 -0.36 4.83
C ALA A 60 6.47 0.08 5.37
N ALA A 61 7.37 0.57 4.51
CA ALA A 61 8.72 1.00 4.85
C ALA A 61 8.87 2.51 4.66
N ASP A 62 9.63 2.93 3.64
CA ASP A 62 9.98 4.32 3.38
C ASP A 62 8.77 5.17 2.99
N GLY A 63 7.70 4.56 2.46
CA GLY A 63 6.45 5.23 2.14
C GLY A 63 5.64 5.71 3.35
N GLN A 64 6.13 5.45 4.58
CA GLN A 64 5.58 6.01 5.82
C GLN A 64 6.27 7.32 6.24
N THR A 65 7.21 7.83 5.43
CA THR A 65 7.87 9.12 5.64
C THR A 65 6.93 10.25 5.24
N PHE A 66 6.68 11.21 6.13
CA PHE A 66 5.83 12.35 5.80
C PHE A 66 6.48 13.30 4.80
N GLY A 67 5.68 13.81 3.87
CA GLY A 67 6.08 14.88 2.97
C GLY A 67 5.13 15.08 1.81
N LEU A 68 5.59 15.77 0.76
CA LEU A 68 4.79 16.14 -0.41
C LEU A 68 5.38 15.58 -1.71
N GLU A 69 6.54 14.94 -1.63
CA GLU A 69 7.19 14.34 -2.79
C GLU A 69 6.51 13.00 -3.16
N PRO A 70 6.63 12.56 -4.42
CA PRO A 70 6.08 11.27 -4.84
C PRO A 70 6.63 10.11 -4.00
N GLY A 71 5.71 9.36 -3.38
CA GLY A 71 6.04 8.22 -2.52
C GLY A 71 6.09 8.55 -1.04
N GLU A 72 6.09 9.83 -0.66
CA GLU A 72 5.93 10.25 0.73
C GLU A 72 4.46 10.25 1.16
N LEU A 73 4.23 10.17 2.47
CA LEU A 73 2.93 10.20 3.09
C LEU A 73 2.44 11.66 3.22
N PRO A 74 1.38 12.07 2.50
CA PRO A 74 0.89 13.44 2.58
C PRO A 74 0.19 13.72 3.90
N ALA A 75 0.09 15.00 4.23
CA ALA A 75 -0.70 15.46 5.36
C ALA A 75 -2.16 14.97 5.26
N GLY A 76 -2.77 14.70 6.41
CA GLY A 76 -4.13 14.14 6.50
C GLY A 76 -4.18 12.61 6.60
N TYR A 77 -3.07 11.92 6.33
CA TYR A 77 -2.91 10.49 6.62
C TYR A 77 -2.11 10.28 7.91
N ALA A 78 -2.47 9.23 8.65
CA ALA A 78 -1.70 8.75 9.78
C ALA A 78 -0.74 7.63 9.32
N PRO A 79 0.49 7.57 9.85
CA PRO A 79 1.41 6.50 9.52
C PRO A 79 0.90 5.19 10.10
N MET A 80 1.17 4.09 9.40
CA MET A 80 0.86 2.74 9.83
C MET A 80 1.57 2.42 11.14
N SER A 81 0.86 1.77 12.07
CA SER A 81 1.47 1.25 13.30
C SER A 81 2.50 0.16 12.98
N ALA A 82 3.45 -0.06 13.88
CA ALA A 82 4.49 -1.09 13.70
C ALA A 82 3.90 -2.48 13.40
N THR A 83 2.81 -2.84 14.07
CA THR A 83 2.09 -4.10 13.86
C THR A 83 1.53 -4.20 12.44
N LEU A 84 0.90 -3.13 11.93
CA LEU A 84 0.37 -3.13 10.56
C LEU A 84 1.50 -3.17 9.53
N ARG A 85 2.61 -2.46 9.77
CA ARG A 85 3.79 -2.50 8.90
C ARG A 85 4.35 -3.92 8.79
N ALA A 86 4.52 -4.60 9.94
CA ALA A 86 4.99 -5.98 9.98
C ALA A 86 4.04 -6.94 9.24
N ARG A 87 2.72 -6.81 9.45
CA ARG A 87 1.71 -7.63 8.76
C ARG A 87 1.77 -7.43 7.25
N THR A 88 1.88 -6.18 6.78
CA THR A 88 1.99 -5.88 5.35
C THR A 88 3.24 -6.46 4.72
N ILE A 89 4.39 -6.40 5.39
CA ILE A 89 5.65 -7.01 4.92
C ILE A 89 5.50 -8.53 4.82
N ALA A 90 4.87 -9.18 5.81
CA ALA A 90 4.61 -10.61 5.78
C ALA A 90 3.70 -11.01 4.60
N VAL A 91 2.61 -10.26 4.38
CA VAL A 91 1.69 -10.48 3.25
C VAL A 91 2.39 -10.25 1.91
N ALA A 92 3.24 -9.22 1.80
CA ALA A 92 4.04 -8.98 0.60
C ALA A 92 4.92 -10.20 0.25
N ALA A 93 5.56 -10.79 1.26
CA ALA A 93 6.34 -12.02 1.08
C ALA A 93 5.45 -13.21 0.64
N GLN A 94 4.24 -13.35 1.19
CA GLN A 94 3.29 -14.39 0.77
C GLN A 94 2.85 -14.21 -0.68
N ILE A 95 2.55 -12.98 -1.11
CA ILE A 95 2.15 -12.68 -2.50
C ILE A 95 3.30 -12.99 -3.45
N LYS A 96 4.52 -12.54 -3.14
CA LYS A 96 5.72 -12.81 -3.96
C LYS A 96 5.94 -14.31 -4.16
N ASN A 97 5.80 -15.07 -3.08
CA ASN A 97 6.07 -16.52 -3.06
C ASN A 97 4.84 -17.38 -3.38
N TYR A 98 3.71 -16.77 -3.76
CA TYR A 98 2.47 -17.50 -4.01
C TYR A 98 2.66 -18.55 -5.11
N LYS A 99 2.17 -19.76 -4.85
CA LYS A 99 2.14 -20.87 -5.80
C LYS A 99 0.68 -21.31 -5.99
N PRO A 100 0.14 -21.25 -7.22
CA PRO A 100 -1.21 -21.75 -7.50
C PRO A 100 -1.36 -23.20 -7.02
N GLY A 101 -2.41 -23.47 -6.24
CA GLY A 101 -2.67 -24.80 -5.66
C GLY A 101 -2.27 -24.96 -4.18
N VAL A 102 -1.61 -23.96 -3.57
CA VAL A 102 -1.42 -23.89 -2.11
C VAL A 102 -2.32 -22.77 -1.59
N ALA A 103 -3.35 -23.10 -0.81
CA ALA A 103 -4.18 -22.11 -0.16
C ALA A 103 -3.31 -21.24 0.76
N PRO A 104 -3.43 -19.90 0.74
CA PRO A 104 -2.72 -19.06 1.70
C PRO A 104 -3.14 -19.47 3.11
N SER A 105 -2.17 -19.74 3.99
CA SER A 105 -2.46 -19.98 5.40
C SER A 105 -3.10 -18.73 5.99
N GLU A 106 -4.32 -18.89 6.53
CA GLU A 106 -4.98 -17.86 7.32
C GLU A 106 -4.05 -17.44 8.45
N GLN A 107 -3.68 -16.15 8.50
CA GLN A 107 -2.93 -15.62 9.62
C GLN A 107 -3.89 -15.52 10.81
N THR A 108 -3.82 -16.46 11.73
CA THR A 108 -4.46 -16.38 13.04
C THR A 108 -3.90 -15.18 13.79
N VAL A 109 -4.70 -14.12 13.89
CA VAL A 109 -4.46 -13.05 14.86
C VAL A 109 -4.86 -13.62 16.22
N ASN A 110 -3.87 -13.79 17.11
CA ASN A 110 -4.14 -14.16 18.49
C ASN A 110 -4.90 -13.02 19.17
N GLU A 111 -6.20 -13.22 19.34
CA GLU A 111 -7.10 -12.36 20.10
C GLU A 111 -6.79 -12.54 21.60
N PRO A 112 -6.68 -11.47 22.42
CA PRO A 112 -6.64 -11.63 23.86
C PRO A 112 -8.04 -12.04 24.35
N THR A 113 -8.13 -13.25 24.89
CA THR A 113 -9.33 -13.79 25.54
C THR A 113 -9.78 -12.86 26.65
N THR A 114 -10.90 -12.17 26.48
CA THR A 114 -11.68 -11.61 27.60
C THR A 114 -13.02 -12.31 27.63
N SER A 115 -13.19 -13.15 28.64
CA SER A 115 -14.45 -13.77 29.04
C SER A 115 -15.48 -12.71 29.41
N VAL A 116 -16.62 -12.70 28.72
CA VAL A 116 -17.85 -12.03 29.21
C VAL A 116 -18.93 -13.09 29.34
N PRO A 117 -19.35 -13.46 30.56
CA PRO A 117 -20.58 -14.19 30.80
C PRO A 117 -21.75 -13.19 30.84
N GLY A 118 -22.79 -13.41 30.04
CA GLY A 118 -24.00 -12.59 30.13
C GLY A 118 -25.02 -12.92 29.07
N ALA A 119 -25.92 -13.84 29.41
CA ALA A 119 -27.11 -14.20 28.64
C ALA A 119 -28.04 -12.99 28.42
N GLY A 120 -28.62 -12.91 27.22
CA GLY A 120 -29.69 -12.01 26.85
C GLY A 120 -30.38 -12.50 25.57
N GLU A 121 -31.55 -13.09 25.76
CA GLU A 121 -32.49 -13.71 24.81
C GLU A 121 -32.91 -12.76 23.64
N PRO A 122 -33.27 -13.29 22.45
CA PRO A 122 -33.52 -12.49 21.24
C PRO A 122 -34.89 -11.79 21.25
N VAL A 123 -34.95 -10.59 20.65
CA VAL A 123 -36.21 -9.91 20.28
C VAL A 123 -36.34 -9.82 18.75
N PRO A 124 -37.56 -9.99 18.21
CA PRO A 124 -37.80 -10.41 16.83
C PRO A 124 -37.79 -9.27 15.82
N VAL A 125 -37.52 -9.65 14.56
CA VAL A 125 -37.55 -8.83 13.34
C VAL A 125 -38.99 -8.45 12.96
N GLU A 126 -39.22 -7.19 12.63
CA GLU A 126 -40.42 -6.76 11.90
C GLU A 126 -40.03 -6.12 10.56
N THR A 127 -40.63 -6.67 9.52
CA THR A 127 -40.44 -6.41 8.09
C THR A 127 -41.16 -5.15 7.66
N LEU A 128 -40.46 -4.25 6.95
CA LEU A 128 -41.09 -3.37 5.97
C LEU A 128 -40.31 -3.49 4.65
N MET A 129 -40.90 -4.22 3.72
CA MET A 129 -40.56 -4.17 2.30
C MET A 129 -41.03 -2.84 1.74
N GLU A 130 -40.16 -2.10 1.05
CA GLU A 130 -40.61 -1.20 -0.01
C GLU A 130 -39.62 -1.22 -1.17
N SER A 131 -40.19 -1.52 -2.33
CA SER A 131 -39.57 -1.67 -3.64
C SER A 131 -39.57 -0.33 -4.37
N SER A 132 -38.45 0.06 -4.98
CA SER A 132 -38.43 0.91 -6.19
C SER A 132 -37.02 0.90 -6.79
N THR A 133 -36.82 0.27 -7.94
CA THR A 133 -37.01 0.80 -9.31
C THR A 133 -35.68 1.33 -9.88
N ASN A 134 -35.27 0.66 -10.95
CA ASN A 134 -34.07 0.89 -11.75
C ASN A 134 -33.91 2.36 -12.18
N GLY A 135 -32.76 2.95 -11.85
CA GLY A 135 -32.26 4.20 -12.42
C GLY A 135 -30.97 3.94 -13.20
N SER A 136 -31.09 3.53 -14.47
CA SER A 136 -29.97 3.48 -15.41
C SER A 136 -29.57 4.91 -15.77
N LEU A 137 -28.37 5.33 -15.37
CA LEU A 137 -27.79 6.60 -15.82
C LEU A 137 -27.00 6.35 -17.12
N THR A 138 -27.59 6.80 -18.21
CA THR A 138 -26.98 6.93 -19.54
C THR A 138 -25.82 7.91 -19.49
N VAL A 139 -24.59 7.43 -19.66
CA VAL A 139 -23.42 8.31 -19.84
C VAL A 139 -23.41 8.76 -21.30
N ASN A 140 -23.69 10.05 -21.49
CA ASN A 140 -23.54 10.74 -22.76
C ASN A 140 -22.06 10.71 -23.20
N THR A 141 -21.80 10.10 -24.35
CA THR A 141 -20.53 10.16 -25.06
C THR A 141 -20.24 11.61 -25.46
N ALA A 142 -19.33 12.27 -24.73
CA ALA A 142 -18.72 13.51 -25.15
C ALA A 142 -17.25 13.26 -25.47
N ASN A 143 -16.96 13.40 -26.76
CA ASN A 143 -15.74 13.07 -27.46
C ASN A 143 -14.59 13.93 -26.91
N THR A 144 -13.78 13.38 -26.01
CA THR A 144 -12.53 14.01 -25.59
C THR A 144 -11.37 13.32 -26.32
N SER A 145 -10.75 14.10 -27.20
CA SER A 145 -9.61 13.73 -28.03
C SER A 145 -8.52 12.99 -27.22
N LEU A 146 -8.13 11.82 -27.71
CA LEU A 146 -7.02 11.03 -27.18
C LEU A 146 -5.71 11.81 -27.44
N ILE A 147 -5.20 12.51 -26.44
CA ILE A 147 -3.78 12.85 -26.42
C ILE A 147 -3.06 11.55 -26.11
N ALA A 148 -2.60 10.87 -27.17
CA ALA A 148 -1.72 9.73 -27.06
C ALA A 148 -0.40 10.20 -26.43
N ALA A 149 -0.30 10.11 -25.10
CA ALA A 149 0.98 10.17 -24.42
C ALA A 149 1.71 8.87 -24.74
N THR A 150 2.58 8.91 -25.75
CA THR A 150 3.60 7.90 -25.99
C THR A 150 4.48 7.82 -24.73
N VAL A 151 4.17 6.88 -23.85
CA VAL A 151 5.05 6.47 -22.76
C VAL A 151 6.15 5.60 -23.35
N ASN A 152 7.22 6.23 -23.82
CA ASN A 152 8.46 5.52 -24.12
C ASN A 152 9.04 4.97 -22.81
N PRO A 153 9.24 3.65 -22.66
CA PRO A 153 9.85 3.11 -21.46
C PRO A 153 11.33 3.51 -21.42
N LEU A 154 11.69 4.34 -20.45
CA LEU A 154 13.07 4.75 -20.11
C LEU A 154 13.90 3.58 -19.53
N GLY A 155 13.93 2.44 -20.22
CA GLY A 155 14.52 1.19 -19.73
C GLY A 155 16.04 1.12 -19.72
N LYS A 156 16.78 2.12 -20.24
CA LYS A 156 18.26 2.10 -20.29
C LYS A 156 18.95 3.44 -20.03
N VAL A 157 18.22 4.52 -19.77
CA VAL A 157 18.80 5.89 -19.62
C VAL A 157 19.21 6.21 -18.17
N ARG A 158 18.76 5.43 -17.18
CA ARG A 158 19.10 5.62 -15.75
C ARG A 158 20.60 5.56 -15.43
N PHE A 159 21.42 5.00 -16.32
CA PHE A 159 22.87 4.90 -16.13
C PHE A 159 23.67 5.99 -16.88
N VAL A 160 23.02 6.82 -17.69
CA VAL A 160 23.68 7.95 -18.37
C VAL A 160 24.38 8.88 -17.39
N PRO A 161 23.79 9.32 -16.25
CA PRO A 161 24.53 10.14 -15.29
C PRO A 161 25.68 9.38 -14.61
N ALA A 162 25.56 8.07 -14.37
CA ALA A 162 26.60 7.27 -13.72
C ALA A 162 27.82 7.01 -14.63
N VAL A 163 27.60 6.82 -15.93
CA VAL A 163 28.67 6.65 -16.93
C VAL A 163 29.43 7.96 -17.15
N ILE A 164 28.74 9.10 -17.16
CA ILE A 164 29.37 10.43 -17.24
C ILE A 164 30.24 10.70 -16.01
N LEU A 165 29.78 10.32 -14.81
CA LEU A 165 30.54 10.49 -13.57
C LEU A 165 31.82 9.63 -13.56
N LEU A 166 31.73 8.36 -14.01
CA LEU A 166 32.90 7.48 -14.10
C LEU A 166 33.94 7.95 -15.14
N LEU A 167 33.50 8.42 -16.31
CA LEU A 167 34.41 8.98 -17.33
C LEU A 167 35.11 10.27 -16.83
N SER A 168 34.44 11.07 -16.01
CA SER A 168 35.00 12.32 -15.45
C SER A 168 36.09 12.06 -14.40
N VAL A 169 35.95 11.01 -13.59
CA VAL A 169 36.96 10.62 -12.58
C VAL A 169 38.22 10.04 -13.23
N VAL A 170 38.07 9.31 -14.34
CA VAL A 170 39.22 8.76 -15.09
C VAL A 170 39.98 9.86 -15.86
N ALA A 171 39.30 10.89 -16.37
CA ALA A 171 39.95 12.03 -17.02
C ALA A 171 40.63 13.00 -16.01
N GLY A 172 40.10 13.14 -14.79
CA GLY A 172 40.65 14.03 -13.76
C GLY A 172 42.01 13.60 -13.18
N LEU A 173 42.35 12.30 -13.26
CA LEU A 173 43.63 11.77 -12.77
C LEU A 173 44.73 11.72 -13.84
N GLY A 174 44.41 11.92 -15.13
CA GLY A 174 45.39 11.95 -16.23
C GLY A 174 46.03 13.32 -16.49
N GLY A 175 45.37 14.42 -16.11
CA GLY A 175 45.83 15.79 -16.41
C GLY A 175 47.03 16.26 -15.58
N ALA A 176 47.25 15.69 -14.39
CA ALA A 176 48.36 16.10 -13.51
C ALA A 176 49.71 15.47 -13.88
N PHE A 177 49.74 14.41 -14.68
CA PHE A 177 50.97 13.65 -14.96
C PHE A 177 51.74 14.16 -16.20
N LEU A 178 51.09 14.90 -17.11
CA LEU A 178 51.74 15.43 -18.33
C LEU A 178 52.43 16.80 -18.15
N ILE A 179 52.24 17.48 -17.01
CA ILE A 179 52.88 18.79 -16.75
C ILE A 179 54.30 18.64 -16.16
N ARG A 180 54.74 17.42 -15.79
CA ARG A 180 56.05 17.19 -15.15
C ARG A 180 57.13 16.59 -16.06
N LEU A 181 56.86 16.37 -17.35
CA LEU A 181 57.85 15.84 -18.31
C LEU A 181 58.11 16.80 -19.49
N GLY A 182 58.05 18.12 -19.23
CA GLY A 182 58.37 19.18 -20.19
C GLY A 182 59.52 20.10 -19.75
N ARG A 183 60.22 19.79 -18.65
CA ARG A 183 61.43 20.51 -18.22
C ARG A 183 62.47 19.54 -17.64
N ALA A 184 63.21 18.89 -18.51
CA ALA A 184 64.58 18.40 -18.31
C ALA A 184 65.18 18.08 -19.68
#